data_AF-A0A7S2UEN8-F1
#
_entry.id   AF-A0A7S2UEN8-F1
#
_cell.length_a   1.000
_cell.length_b   1.000
_cell.length_c   1.000
_cell.angle_alpha   90.00
_cell.angle_beta   90.00
_cell.angle_gamma   90.00
#
_symmetry.space_group_name_H-M   'P 1'
#
loop_
_entity.id
_entity.type
_entity.pdbx_description
1 polymer ?
#
loop_
_entity_poly.entity_id
_entity_poly.type
_entity_poly.pdbx_seq_one_letter_code
_entity_poly.pdbx_strand_id
1 'polypeptide(L)'
;VSYISWDQRFQELVDYKKINGDTNVHHYGLLGTWIRYQRMQYRLFQEGKHSALTIDKREKLESIGFEFKCQSIDSPWDQHFQELVHYKKINGHTNVHTGSGPLGRWVDDERKNYR
;
A
#
# COMPACT_ATOMS: atom_id res chain seq x y z
N VAL A 1 -8.58 -16.18 -19.02
CA VAL A 1 -8.05 -15.35 -17.91
C VAL A 1 -8.91 -14.11 -17.84
N SER A 2 -9.70 -13.94 -16.77
CA SER A 2 -10.54 -12.74 -16.60
C SER A 2 -9.63 -11.54 -16.32
N TYR A 3 -9.56 -10.57 -17.23
CA TYR A 3 -8.84 -9.34 -17.00
C TYR A 3 -9.61 -8.50 -15.97
N ILE A 4 -8.97 -8.17 -14.85
CA ILE A 4 -9.53 -7.26 -13.86
C ILE A 4 -9.43 -5.83 -14.39
N SER A 5 -10.55 -5.10 -14.37
CA SER A 5 -10.64 -3.72 -14.83
C SER A 5 -10.05 -2.72 -13.84
N TRP A 6 -9.82 -1.48 -14.28
CA TRP A 6 -9.39 -0.40 -13.40
C TRP A 6 -10.43 -0.13 -12.31
N ASP A 7 -11.72 -0.11 -12.64
CA ASP A 7 -12.78 0.15 -11.66
C ASP A 7 -12.90 -0.98 -10.62
N GLN A 8 -12.63 -2.23 -11.01
CA GLN A 8 -12.57 -3.34 -10.06
C GLN A 8 -11.41 -3.18 -9.07
N ARG A 9 -10.21 -2.78 -9.52
CA ARG A 9 -9.08 -2.49 -8.62
C ARG A 9 -9.34 -1.28 -7.74
N PHE A 10 -10.00 -0.27 -8.28
CA PHE A 10 -10.42 0.88 -7.51
C PHE A 10 -11.39 0.47 -6.40
N GLN A 11 -12.35 -0.41 -6.69
CA GLN A 11 -13.27 -0.94 -5.70
C GLN A 11 -12.55 -1.76 -4.62
N GLU A 12 -11.58 -2.61 -4.99
CA GLU A 12 -10.74 -3.31 -4.02
C GLU A 12 -9.98 -2.35 -3.08
N LEU A 13 -9.48 -1.22 -3.60
CA LEU A 13 -8.83 -0.20 -2.78
C LEU A 13 -9.81 0.52 -1.85
N VAL A 14 -11.04 0.78 -2.31
CA VAL A 14 -12.11 1.34 -1.46
C VAL A 14 -12.41 0.40 -0.29
N ASP A 15 -12.52 -0.89 -0.57
CA ASP A 15 -12.84 -1.89 0.46
C ASP A 15 -11.65 -2.10 1.42
N TYR A 16 -10.42 -2.09 0.89
CA TYR A 16 -9.21 -2.03 1.72
C TYR A 16 -9.25 -0.82 2.67
N LYS A 17 -9.55 0.37 2.16
CA LYS A 17 -9.61 1.58 2.99
C LYS A 17 -10.66 1.48 4.10
N LYS A 18 -11.82 0.87 3.85
CA LYS A 18 -12.86 0.69 4.88
C LYS A 18 -12.35 -0.16 6.05
N ILE A 19 -11.58 -1.20 5.77
CA ILE A 19 -11.04 -2.12 6.78
C ILE A 19 -9.81 -1.52 7.46
N ASN A 20 -8.93 -0.89 6.68
CA ASN A 20 -7.59 -0.54 7.10
C ASN A 20 -7.49 0.93 7.53
N GLY A 21 -8.45 1.77 7.13
CA GLY A 21 -8.53 3.20 7.45
C GLY A 21 -7.59 4.10 6.64
N ASP A 22 -6.86 3.54 5.67
CA ASP A 22 -5.95 4.26 4.77
C ASP A 22 -5.85 3.54 3.42
N THR A 23 -5.21 4.16 2.44
CA THR A 23 -4.96 3.57 1.11
C THR A 23 -3.53 3.06 0.96
N ASN A 24 -2.78 2.94 2.05
CA ASN A 24 -1.39 2.54 2.04
C ASN A 24 -1.29 1.01 2.08
N VAL A 25 -1.53 0.44 0.90
CA VAL A 25 -1.43 -0.98 0.67
C VAL A 25 0.03 -1.37 0.44
N HIS A 26 0.67 -1.91 1.47
CA HIS A 26 2.00 -2.52 1.35
C HIS A 26 1.82 -4.03 1.11
N HIS A 27 2.39 -4.55 0.01
CA HIS A 27 2.51 -5.99 -0.29
C HIS A 27 1.25 -6.85 -0.50
N TYR A 28 0.06 -6.27 -0.69
CA TYR A 28 -1.13 -7.03 -1.15
C TYR A 28 -1.09 -7.37 -2.64
N GLY A 29 -0.09 -8.14 -3.07
CA GLY A 29 -0.01 -8.75 -4.39
C GLY A 29 -0.37 -7.82 -5.56
N LEU A 30 -1.45 -8.17 -6.29
CA LEU A 30 -1.88 -7.46 -7.48
C LEU A 30 -2.39 -6.03 -7.20
N LEU A 31 -3.00 -5.77 -6.03
CA LEU A 31 -3.49 -4.45 -5.67
C LEU A 31 -2.33 -3.49 -5.36
N GLY A 32 -1.31 -3.96 -4.63
CA GLY A 32 -0.08 -3.18 -4.39
C GLY A 32 0.66 -2.83 -5.69
N THR A 33 0.72 -3.78 -6.63
CA THR A 33 1.30 -3.54 -7.97
C THR A 33 0.50 -2.50 -8.75
N TRP A 34 -0.84 -2.57 -8.69
CA TRP A 34 -1.72 -1.60 -9.33
C TRP A 34 -1.58 -0.20 -8.72
N ILE A 35 -1.46 -0.08 -7.40
CA ILE A 35 -1.22 1.19 -6.69
C ILE A 35 0.12 1.81 -7.10
N ARG A 36 1.19 1.01 -7.16
CA ARG A 36 2.50 1.48 -7.64
C ARG A 36 2.42 1.99 -9.07
N TYR A 37 1.66 1.30 -9.92
CA TYR A 37 1.40 1.77 -11.28
C TYR A 37 0.62 3.09 -11.30
N GLN A 38 -0.42 3.28 -10.48
CA GLN A 38 -1.13 4.57 -10.39
C GLN A 38 -0.20 5.71 -9.98
N ARG A 39 0.67 5.49 -8.99
CA ARG A 39 1.66 6.49 -8.54
C ARG A 39 2.66 6.84 -9.64
N MET A 40 3.14 5.84 -10.38
CA MET A 40 4.02 6.06 -11.53
C MET A 40 3.33 6.86 -12.64
N GLN A 41 2.09 6.52 -12.98
CA GLN A 41 1.32 7.25 -14.00
C GLN A 41 1.03 8.69 -13.60
N TYR A 42 0.79 8.93 -12.30
CA TYR A 42 0.64 10.28 -11.78
C TYR A 42 1.93 11.10 -11.93
N ARG A 43 3.10 10.52 -11.65
CA ARG A 43 4.39 11.18 -11.88
C ARG A 43 4.58 11.56 -13.36
N LEU A 44 4.27 10.65 -14.29
CA LEU A 44 4.34 10.93 -15.73
C LEU A 44 3.41 12.09 -16.12
N PHE A 45 2.19 12.10 -15.58
CA PHE A 45 1.23 13.19 -15.77
C PHE A 45 1.79 14.54 -15.28
N GLN A 46 2.41 14.57 -14.10
CA GLN A 46 3.03 15.79 -13.55
C GLN A 46 4.23 16.28 -14.37
N GLU A 47 4.99 15.37 -14.97
CA GLU A 47 6.12 15.69 -15.85
C GLU A 47 5.69 16.09 -17.27
N GLY A 48 4.38 16.18 -17.56
CA GLY A 48 3.85 16.49 -18.89
C GLY A 48 4.08 15.37 -19.92
N LYS A 49 4.40 14.16 -19.46
CA LYS A 49 4.61 12.97 -20.30
C LYS A 49 3.30 12.24 -20.54
N HIS A 50 3.30 11.36 -21.54
CA HIS A 50 2.16 10.47 -21.78
C HIS A 50 1.84 9.64 -20.52
N SER A 51 0.58 9.67 -20.09
CA SER A 51 0.09 8.97 -18.91
C SER A 51 -1.25 8.31 -19.20
N ALA A 52 -1.43 7.08 -18.71
CA ALA A 52 -2.69 6.35 -18.73
C ALA A 52 -3.66 6.79 -17.60
N LEU A 53 -3.20 7.69 -16.71
CA LEU A 53 -4.02 8.30 -15.68
C LEU A 53 -4.80 9.47 -16.27
N THR A 54 -6.07 9.23 -16.60
CA THR A 54 -7.00 10.27 -17.02
C THR A 54 -7.41 11.16 -15.83
N ILE A 55 -7.95 12.34 -16.14
CA ILE A 55 -8.48 13.27 -15.12
C ILE A 55 -9.52 12.56 -14.23
N ASP A 56 -10.48 11.86 -14.83
CA ASP A 56 -11.51 11.12 -14.08
C ASP A 56 -10.94 10.08 -13.11
N LYS A 57 -9.90 9.34 -13.54
CA LYS A 57 -9.24 8.34 -12.68
C LYS A 57 -8.49 9.00 -11.52
N ARG A 58 -7.86 10.15 -11.79
CA ARG A 58 -7.20 10.95 -10.75
C ARG A 58 -8.23 11.43 -9.73
N GLU A 59 -9.31 12.05 -10.18
CA GLU A 59 -10.36 12.58 -9.30
C GLU A 59 -11.02 11.48 -8.47
N LYS A 60 -11.27 10.29 -9.05
CA LYS A 60 -11.74 9.13 -8.28
C LYS A 60 -10.78 8.74 -7.17
N LEU A 61 -9.47 8.67 -7.44
CA LEU A 61 -8.46 8.36 -6.43
C LEU A 61 -8.36 9.47 -5.37
N GLU A 62 -8.40 10.75 -5.76
CA GLU A 62 -8.40 11.89 -4.84
C GLU A 62 -9.63 11.88 -3.92
N SER A 63 -10.80 11.50 -4.43
CA SER A 63 -12.05 11.43 -3.65
C SER A 63 -11.98 10.44 -2.47
N ILE A 64 -11.12 9.43 -2.57
CA ILE A 64 -10.88 8.46 -1.49
C ILE A 64 -9.64 8.82 -0.68
N GLY A 65 -9.08 10.01 -0.83
CA GLY A 65 -7.88 10.46 -0.13
C GLY A 65 -6.62 9.67 -0.50
N PHE A 66 -6.53 9.17 -1.74
CA PHE A 66 -5.37 8.41 -2.19
C PHE A 66 -4.12 9.29 -2.26
N GLU A 67 -3.08 8.90 -1.53
CA GLU A 67 -1.80 9.58 -1.55
C GLU A 67 -0.94 9.11 -2.75
N PHE A 68 -0.87 9.97 -3.77
CA PHE A 68 -0.01 9.75 -4.94
C PHE A 68 1.47 9.90 -4.63
N LYS A 69 1.81 10.83 -3.73
CA LYS A 69 3.16 11.02 -3.20
C LYS A 69 3.34 10.06 -2.03
N CYS A 70 3.72 8.82 -2.30
CA CYS A 70 4.24 7.99 -1.22
C CYS A 70 5.54 8.65 -0.75
N GLN A 71 5.69 8.90 0.56
CA GLN A 71 7.02 9.03 1.12
C GLN A 71 7.79 7.80 0.65
N SER A 72 8.93 8.02 0.02
CA SER A 72 9.78 6.93 -0.39
C SER A 72 10.11 6.13 0.86
N ILE A 73 9.60 4.90 0.91
CA ILE A 73 10.06 3.88 1.83
C ILE A 73 11.42 3.48 1.26
N ASP A 74 12.41 4.33 1.52
CA ASP A 74 13.76 4.19 0.97
C ASP A 74 14.50 3.02 1.59
N SER A 75 13.96 2.45 2.69
CA SER A 75 14.52 1.28 3.35
C SER A 75 13.51 0.13 3.53
N PRO A 76 13.95 -1.14 3.41
CA PRO A 76 13.16 -2.29 3.84
C PRO A 76 12.69 -2.22 5.30
N TRP A 77 13.41 -1.49 6.15
CA TRP A 77 13.03 -1.28 7.55
C TRP A 77 11.77 -0.43 7.66
N ASP A 78 11.70 0.70 6.96
CA ASP A 78 10.51 1.57 6.97
C ASP A 78 9.28 0.82 6.47
N GLN A 79 9.48 -0.10 5.52
CA GLN A 79 8.42 -0.94 5.00
C GLN A 79 7.85 -1.86 6.07
N HIS A 80 8.71 -2.63 6.75
CA HIS A 80 8.28 -3.54 7.80
C HIS A 80 7.73 -2.80 9.02
N PHE A 81 8.26 -1.62 9.32
CA PHE A 81 7.73 -0.75 10.36
C PHE A 81 6.29 -0.31 10.05
N GLN A 82 6.02 0.15 8.83
CA GLN A 82 4.66 0.50 8.40
C GLN A 82 3.72 -0.71 8.41
N GLU A 83 4.20 -1.88 7.97
CA GLU A 83 3.46 -3.14 8.07
C GLU A 83 3.11 -3.49 9.53
N LEU A 84 4.02 -3.24 10.49
CA LEU A 84 3.77 -3.46 11.92
C LEU A 84 2.77 -2.44 12.50
N VAL A 85 2.87 -1.16 12.13
CA VAL A 85 1.90 -0.12 12.50
C VAL A 85 0.51 -0.52 12.02
N HIS A 86 0.43 -1.01 10.78
CA HIS A 86 -0.79 -1.49 10.18
C HIS A 86 -1.34 -2.73 10.91
N TYR A 87 -0.50 -3.71 11.20
CA TYR A 87 -0.87 -4.90 11.98
C TYR A 87 -1.45 -4.52 13.35
N LYS A 88 -0.83 -3.55 14.05
CA LYS A 88 -1.32 -3.05 15.34
C LYS A 88 -2.69 -2.39 15.22
N LYS A 89 -2.95 -1.65 14.14
CA LYS A 89 -4.25 -0.98 13.92
C LYS A 89 -5.40 -2.00 13.80
N ILE A 90 -5.15 -3.14 13.15
CA ILE A 90 -6.16 -4.21 12.99
C ILE A 90 -6.28 -5.07 14.24
N ASN A 91 -5.15 -5.48 14.84
CA ASN A 91 -5.14 -6.50 15.90
C ASN A 91 -5.10 -5.89 17.32
N GLY A 92 -4.93 -4.58 17.45
CA GLY A 92 -4.77 -3.88 18.73
C GLY A 92 -3.39 -4.05 19.40
N HIS A 93 -2.52 -4.90 18.87
CA HIS A 93 -1.20 -5.21 19.44
C HIS A 93 -0.14 -5.47 18.37
N THR A 94 1.14 -5.43 18.76
CA THR A 94 2.30 -5.73 17.89
C THR A 94 2.83 -7.17 18.06
N ASN A 95 2.03 -8.06 18.66
CA ASN A 95 2.38 -9.48 18.82
C ASN A 95 2.16 -10.27 17.53
N VAL A 96 3.02 -10.01 16.53
CA VAL A 96 3.06 -10.77 15.29
C VAL A 96 3.71 -12.13 15.57
N HIS A 97 3.07 -13.22 15.17
CA HIS A 97 3.67 -14.55 15.27
C HIS A 97 4.83 -14.68 14.27
N THR A 98 5.92 -15.31 14.71
CA THR A 98 7.13 -15.55 13.89
C THR A 98 6.84 -16.30 12.59
N GLY A 99 5.79 -17.13 12.57
CA GLY A 99 5.32 -17.87 11.39
C GLY A 99 4.45 -17.07 10.41
N SER A 100 4.09 -15.82 10.71
CA SER A 100 3.23 -14.97 9.88
C SER A 100 3.92 -14.38 8.64
N GLY A 101 4.97 -15.03 8.15
CA GLY A 101 5.72 -14.59 6.98
C GLY A 101 6.80 -13.53 7.30
N PRO A 102 7.17 -12.70 6.31
CA PRO A 102 8.30 -11.76 6.42
C PRO A 102 8.20 -10.80 7.61
N LEU A 103 7.00 -10.25 7.87
CA LEU A 103 6.78 -9.35 9.00
C LEU A 103 7.03 -10.03 10.36
N GLY A 104 6.59 -11.29 10.52
CA GLY A 104 6.78 -12.04 11.76
C GLY A 104 8.24 -12.32 12.07
N ARG A 105 9.03 -12.67 11.05
CA ARG A 105 10.48 -12.85 11.19
C ARG A 105 11.17 -11.54 11.52
N TRP A 106 10.83 -10.46 10.82
CA TRP A 106 11.41 -9.14 11.07
C TRP A 106 11.13 -8.63 12.50
N VAL A 107 9.90 -8.76 13.00
CA VAL A 107 9.55 -8.37 14.39
C VAL A 107 10.36 -9.18 15.42
N ASP A 108 10.61 -10.47 15.16
CA ASP A 108 11.41 -11.31 16.04
C ASP A 108 12.89 -10.93 16.03
N ASP A 109 13.45 -10.62 14.86
CA ASP A 109 14.82 -10.14 14.71
C ASP A 109 15.00 -8.79 15.42
N GLU A 110 14.07 -7.84 15.28
CA GLU A 110 14.10 -6.56 16.01
C GLU A 110 14.04 -6.79 17.54
N ARG A 111 13.19 -7.71 18.02
CA ARG A 111 13.10 -8.03 19.47
C ARG A 111 14.39 -8.64 20.03
N LYS A 112 15.17 -9.33 19.21
CA LYS A 112 16.48 -9.90 19.60
C LYS A 112 17.59 -8.86 19.58
N ASN A 113 17.57 -7.95 18.61
CA ASN A 113 18.62 -6.93 18.43
C ASN A 113 18.58 -5.80 19.47
N TYR A 114 17.41 -5.52 20.09
CA TYR A 114 17.24 -4.48 21.11
C TYR A 114 17.16 -5.04 22.55
N ARG A 115 17.80 -6.17 22.83
CA ARG A 115 17.95 -6.75 24.19
C ARG A 115 19.27 -6.33 24.84
#